data_AF-A0A2E1UVY0-F1
#
_entry.id   AF-A0A2E1UVY0-F1
#
_cell.length_a   1.000
_cell.length_b   1.000
_cell.length_c   1.000
_cell.angle_alpha   90.00
_cell.angle_beta   90.00
_cell.angle_gamma   90.00
#
_symmetry.space_group_name_H-M   'P 1'
#
loop_
_entity.id
_entity.type
_entity.pdbx_description
1 polymer ?
#
loop_
_entity_poly.entity_id
_entity_poly.type
_entity_poly.pdbx_seq_one_letter_code
_entity_poly.pdbx_strand_id
1 'polypeptide(L)' 'MSDRIVMRVAESLVAGGPPGTAAEPEIIIGELDGPVGTAFATLLGDQVKGHSRVLA' A
#
# COMPACT_ATOMS: atom_id res chain seq x y z
N MET A 1 9.83 -7.67 -23.35
CA MET A 1 9.65 -7.80 -21.89
C MET A 1 9.67 -6.41 -21.31
N SER A 2 8.69 -6.03 -20.51
CA SER A 2 8.75 -4.81 -19.71
C SER A 2 9.83 -4.95 -18.63
N ASP A 3 10.46 -3.84 -18.26
CA ASP A 3 11.44 -3.83 -17.18
C ASP A 3 10.80 -4.27 -15.86
N ARG A 4 11.60 -4.96 -15.03
CA ARG A 4 11.18 -5.44 -13.70
C ARG A 4 10.79 -4.26 -12.81
N ILE A 5 9.64 -4.37 -12.14
CA ILE A 5 9.20 -3.35 -11.17
C ILE A 5 9.80 -3.70 -9.80
N VAL A 6 10.97 -3.13 -9.51
CA VAL A 6 11.64 -3.37 -8.21
C VAL A 6 10.82 -2.77 -7.06
N MET A 7 10.56 -1.47 -7.12
CA MET A 7 9.68 -0.75 -6.21
C MET A 7 9.22 0.53 -6.90
N ARG A 8 7.92 0.79 -6.89
CA ARG A 8 7.35 2.08 -7.28
C ARG A 8 6.36 2.53 -6.21
N VAL A 9 6.33 3.84 -6.00
CA VAL A 9 5.44 4.49 -5.04
C VAL A 9 4.61 5.52 -5.80
N ALA A 10 3.34 5.60 -5.47
CA ALA A 10 2.42 6.59 -6.00
C ALA A 10 1.42 7.02 -4.93
N GLU A 11 0.85 8.20 -5.14
CA GLU A 11 -0.23 8.76 -4.32
C GLU A 11 -1.35 9.27 -5.23
N SER A 12 -2.52 9.47 -4.64
CA SER A 12 -3.61 10.23 -5.25
C SER A 12 -4.44 10.89 -4.15
N LEU A 13 -5.04 12.04 -4.43
CA LEU A 13 -6.10 12.62 -3.62
C LEU A 13 -7.39 12.68 -4.44
N VAL A 14 -8.45 12.09 -3.90
CA VAL A 14 -9.79 12.14 -4.49
C VAL A 14 -10.73 12.85 -3.50
N ALA A 15 -11.24 14.00 -3.92
CA ALA A 15 -12.15 14.84 -3.15
C ALA A 15 -13.43 15.16 -3.94
N GLY A 16 -14.40 15.82 -3.29
CA GLY A 16 -15.68 16.23 -3.88
C GLY A 16 -16.92 15.52 -3.32
N GLY A 17 -16.74 14.58 -2.37
CA GLY A 17 -17.83 13.95 -1.62
C GLY A 17 -18.29 14.76 -0.40
N PRO A 18 -19.16 14.18 0.45
CA PRO A 18 -19.58 14.79 1.71
C PRO A 18 -18.40 15.18 2.63
N PRO A 19 -18.62 16.06 3.62
CA PRO A 19 -17.60 16.38 4.61
C PRO A 19 -17.04 15.12 5.30
N GLY A 20 -15.71 15.01 5.36
CA GLY A 20 -15.02 13.89 6.00
C GLY A 20 -14.85 12.64 5.13
N THR A 21 -15.09 12.71 3.82
CA THR A 21 -14.98 11.54 2.91
C THR A 21 -13.90 11.67 1.83
N ALA A 22 -12.96 12.61 1.95
CA ALA A 22 -11.82 12.65 1.03
C ALA A 22 -10.97 11.38 1.20
N ALA A 23 -10.51 10.82 0.09
CA ALA A 23 -9.66 9.63 0.08
C ALA A 23 -8.27 10.00 -0.42
N GLU A 24 -7.25 9.60 0.33
CA GLU A 24 -5.84 9.84 0.03
C GLU A 24 -5.09 8.50 0.16
N PRO A 25 -5.05 7.68 -0.90
CA PRO A 25 -4.28 6.42 -0.88
C PRO A 25 -2.80 6.63 -1.18
N GLU A 26 -1.94 6.04 -0.36
CA GLU A 26 -0.53 5.80 -0.67
C GLU A 26 -0.31 4.34 -1.08
N ILE A 27 0.22 4.13 -2.29
CA ILE A 27 0.37 2.80 -2.88
C ILE A 27 1.83 2.53 -3.20
N ILE A 28 2.28 1.32 -2.85
CA ILE A 28 3.56 0.73 -3.22
C ILE A 28 3.31 -0.53 -4.06
N ILE A 29 4.02 -0.66 -5.18
CA ILE A 29 4.02 -1.87 -6.02
C ILE A 29 5.46 -2.35 -6.26
N GLY A 30 5.64 -3.67 -6.34
CA GLY A 30 6.92 -4.28 -6.66
C GLY A 30 6.85 -5.80 -6.59
N GLU A 31 7.91 -6.46 -7.01
CA GLU A 31 7.98 -7.92 -6.99
C GLU A 31 7.96 -8.52 -5.58
N LEU A 32 7.34 -9.70 -5.45
CA LEU A 32 7.18 -10.42 -4.19
C LEU A 32 8.51 -10.92 -3.60
N ASP A 33 9.50 -11.21 -4.43
CA ASP A 33 10.86 -11.58 -4.00
C ASP A 33 11.76 -10.36 -3.73
N GLY A 34 11.19 -9.16 -3.69
CA GLY A 34 11.87 -7.90 -3.49
C GLY A 34 11.55 -7.19 -2.16
N PRO A 35 11.90 -5.90 -2.04
CA PRO A 35 11.65 -5.12 -0.83
C PRO A 35 10.16 -4.99 -0.50
N VAL A 36 9.29 -4.94 -1.53
CA VAL A 36 7.83 -4.88 -1.34
C VAL A 36 7.31 -6.16 -0.69
N GLY A 37 7.74 -7.33 -1.14
CA GLY A 37 7.36 -8.60 -0.52
C GLY A 37 7.89 -8.76 0.91
N THR A 38 9.10 -8.27 1.19
CA THR A 38 9.62 -8.22 2.57
C THR A 38 8.72 -7.36 3.46
N ALA A 39 8.40 -6.13 3.03
CA ALA A 39 7.52 -5.24 3.77
C ALA A 39 6.12 -5.84 3.96
N PHE A 40 5.56 -6.44 2.91
CA PHE A 40 4.27 -7.11 2.95
C PHE A 40 4.24 -8.24 3.99
N ALA A 41 5.24 -9.12 3.99
CA ALA A 41 5.34 -10.22 4.93
C ALA A 41 5.50 -9.73 6.39
N THR A 42 6.35 -8.72 6.62
CA THR A 42 6.53 -8.12 7.95
C THR A 42 5.23 -7.50 8.46
N LEU A 43 4.57 -6.68 7.63
CA LEU A 43 3.38 -5.93 8.03
C LEU A 43 2.14 -6.83 8.22
N LEU A 44 2.02 -7.94 7.49
CA LEU A 44 0.93 -8.89 7.69
C LEU A 44 0.98 -9.51 9.11
N GLY A 45 2.19 -9.78 9.61
CA GLY A 45 2.42 -10.31 10.97
C GLY A 45 2.41 -9.24 12.07
N ASP A 46 2.64 -7.97 11.74
CA ASP A 46 2.71 -6.86 12.69
C ASP A 46 1.35 -6.16 12.86
N GLN A 47 0.52 -6.69 13.76
CA GLN A 47 -0.81 -6.13 14.06
C GLN A 47 -0.75 -5.25 15.32
N VAL A 48 -1.30 -4.05 15.24
CA VAL A 48 -1.35 -3.09 16.36
C VAL A 48 -2.79 -2.74 16.68
N LYS A 49 -3.12 -2.53 17.96
CA LYS A 49 -4.46 -2.12 18.38
C LYS A 49 -4.89 -0.86 17.60
N GLY A 50 -6.02 -0.95 16.90
CA GLY A 50 -6.55 0.13 16.07
C GLY A 50 -5.95 0.25 14.67
N HIS A 51 -4.97 -0.60 14.31
CA HIS A 51 -4.30 -0.60 13.01
C HIS A 51 -4.08 -2.04 12.52
N SER A 52 -5.18 -2.69 12.13
CA SER A 52 -5.11 -4.02 11.54
C SER A 52 -4.75 -3.96 10.06
N ARG A 53 -3.90 -4.89 9.62
CA ARG A 53 -3.46 -5.01 8.23
C ARG A 53 -3.98 -6.32 7.66
N VAL A 54 -4.75 -6.24 6.58
CA VAL A 54 -5.48 -7.36 5.99
C VAL A 54 -5.13 -7.53 4.51
N LEU A 55 -5.42 -8.70 3.97
CA LEU A 55 -5.43 -8.91 2.53
C LEU A 55 -6.65 -8.18 1.95
N ALA A 56 -6.42 -7.26 1.01
CA ALA A 56 -7.45 -6.50 0.32
C ALA A 56 -8.20 -7.34 -0.73
#